data_AF-A0A922N4F5-F1
#
_entry.id   AF-A0A922N4F5-F1
#
_cell.length_a   1.000
_cell.length_b   1.000
_cell.length_c   1.000
_cell.angle_alpha   90.00
_cell.angle_beta   90.00
_cell.angle_gamma   90.00
#
_symmetry.space_group_name_H-M   'P 1'
#
loop_
_entity.id
_entity.type
_entity.pdbx_description
1 polymer ?
#
loop_
_entity_poly.entity_id
_entity_poly.type
_entity_poly.pdbx_seq_one_letter_code
_entity_poly.pdbx_strand_id
1 'polypeptide(L)'
;MESSKGIPWTSVGLFHRGTVETREQWPVTILIGSGQADDEYWATVGRREIERLSKNRFQTEVVYSKDWRLTGSGAIDMTVHAPDLEMGASFGPAGLKGGATLGGFIKFVPEGQQEPLNLAITNHHVAIPSCSDIAVMDNRRSVTADSLPPGLAMPRFTSPTEDDHHEPEKSLRADKDAFEYLLEHLEAHLDRLVEGTREETATSTLKNTVKRVFDLKAALLSKEEEIDLVAKHTLQVGTALATSGHRLHIAPIDYQSTKTGNWLLDWAAPQERKGGKSTKTRLLDGSTANEYVVLDTRREYQVAFRGRTSGWEFGEVNSTVSILNAFTDSTPSEIPGAISRKYAVTPEEPGYSWAITPRWGYVAREPCRPGDSGSVVLLDPTDVAMEAKWVGLLFGHEQDSVAYMTPIDMVIQDMEMVLKGKIVSPVRVEL
;
A
#
# COMPACT_ATOMS: atom_id res chain seq x y z
N MET A 1 -17.40 49.91 4.71
CA MET A 1 -16.68 48.87 5.46
C MET A 1 -15.91 48.07 4.44
N GLU A 2 -14.61 48.33 4.31
CA GLU A 2 -13.73 47.50 3.49
C GLU A 2 -13.85 46.06 3.98
N SER A 3 -14.06 45.12 3.05
CA SER A 3 -14.11 43.71 3.39
C SER A 3 -12.76 43.33 4.02
N SER A 4 -12.76 43.07 5.32
CA SER A 4 -11.59 42.55 6.00
C SER A 4 -11.18 41.27 5.29
N LYS A 5 -10.07 41.29 4.56
CA LYS A 5 -9.43 40.08 4.06
C LYS A 5 -9.26 39.17 5.27
N GLY A 6 -9.94 38.03 5.28
CA GLY A 6 -9.86 37.07 6.38
C GLY A 6 -8.42 36.61 6.57
N ILE A 7 -8.04 36.33 7.81
CA ILE A 7 -6.71 35.79 8.11
C ILE A 7 -6.60 34.37 7.55
N PRO A 8 -5.56 34.06 6.76
CA PRO A 8 -5.37 32.72 6.23
C PRO A 8 -5.06 31.73 7.37
N TRP A 9 -5.82 30.66 7.44
CA TRP A 9 -5.54 29.49 8.25
C TRP A 9 -5.11 28.34 7.35
N THR A 10 -4.14 27.55 7.79
CA THR A 10 -3.67 26.35 7.10
C THR A 10 -4.52 25.15 7.49
N SER A 11 -4.98 25.00 8.72
CA SER A 11 -5.83 23.87 9.12
C SER A 11 -6.79 24.22 10.25
N VAL A 12 -7.92 23.52 10.32
CA VAL A 12 -8.84 23.55 11.47
C VAL A 12 -9.20 22.10 11.81
N GLY A 13 -8.97 21.67 13.04
CA GLY A 13 -9.33 20.33 13.50
C GLY A 13 -9.92 20.35 14.90
N LEU A 14 -10.72 19.33 15.21
CA LEU A 14 -11.37 19.16 16.51
C LEU A 14 -10.76 17.94 17.22
N PHE A 15 -10.16 18.16 18.39
CA PHE A 15 -9.37 17.16 19.08
C PHE A 15 -9.70 17.13 20.56
N HIS A 16 -9.62 15.98 21.23
CA HIS A 16 -9.44 15.97 22.68
C HIS A 16 -7.99 16.34 22.98
N ARG A 17 -7.72 17.41 23.74
CA ARG A 17 -6.37 17.87 24.10
C ARG A 17 -6.31 18.18 25.59
N GLY A 18 -5.27 17.69 26.26
CA GLY A 18 -5.06 17.92 27.69
C GLY A 18 -3.71 17.36 28.14
N THR A 19 -3.31 17.69 29.36
CA THR A 19 -2.03 17.26 29.96
C THR A 19 -2.18 16.19 31.04
N VAL A 20 -3.42 15.72 31.26
CA VAL A 20 -3.75 14.68 32.25
C VAL A 20 -3.73 13.28 31.62
N GLU A 21 -3.61 12.22 32.41
CA GLU A 21 -3.36 10.87 31.88
C GLU A 21 -4.55 10.23 31.13
N THR A 22 -5.79 10.62 31.42
CA THR A 22 -7.00 9.96 30.85
C THR A 22 -7.73 10.85 29.85
N ARG A 23 -8.04 10.30 28.66
CA ARG A 23 -8.65 11.02 27.51
C ARG A 23 -10.04 11.59 27.82
N GLU A 24 -10.80 10.96 28.70
CA GLU A 24 -12.16 11.38 29.09
C GLU A 24 -12.16 12.71 29.84
N GLN A 25 -11.02 13.09 30.41
CA GLN A 25 -10.83 14.34 31.13
C GLN A 25 -10.30 15.46 30.23
N TRP A 26 -10.01 15.18 28.96
CA TRP A 26 -9.47 16.17 28.05
C TRP A 26 -10.59 16.99 27.42
N PRO A 27 -10.55 18.33 27.53
CA PRO A 27 -11.48 19.17 26.81
C PRO A 27 -11.36 18.95 25.30
N VAL A 28 -12.51 18.92 24.64
CA VAL A 28 -12.55 18.98 23.19
C VAL A 28 -12.11 20.40 22.79
N THR A 29 -11.09 20.48 21.93
CA THR A 29 -10.35 21.67 21.58
C THR A 29 -10.29 21.81 20.06
N ILE A 30 -10.75 22.94 19.55
CA ILE A 30 -10.57 23.39 18.18
C ILE A 30 -9.13 23.88 18.06
N LEU A 31 -8.30 23.19 17.27
CA LEU A 31 -6.94 23.60 16.97
C LEU A 31 -6.88 24.19 15.57
N ILE A 32 -6.39 25.42 15.46
CA ILE A 32 -6.25 26.15 14.20
C ILE A 32 -4.77 26.35 13.88
N GLY A 33 -4.30 25.75 12.80
CA GLY A 33 -3.00 26.07 12.22
C GLY A 33 -3.12 27.34 11.40
N SER A 34 -2.27 28.34 11.64
CA SER A 34 -2.22 29.56 10.82
C SER A 34 -0.79 30.06 10.69
N GLY A 35 -0.41 30.52 9.50
CA GLY A 35 0.91 31.12 9.26
C GLY A 35 1.09 32.49 9.91
N GLN A 36 0.01 33.00 10.52
CA GLN A 36 -0.15 34.26 11.23
C GLN A 36 -0.84 34.01 12.59
N ALA A 37 -0.49 32.92 13.27
CA ALA A 37 -1.10 32.54 14.55
C ALA A 37 -0.86 33.56 15.69
N ASP A 38 0.16 34.40 15.52
CA ASP A 38 0.53 35.52 16.39
C ASP A 38 -0.24 36.83 16.08
N ASP A 39 -1.09 36.84 15.04
CA ASP A 39 -1.88 38.02 14.67
C ASP A 39 -2.94 38.38 15.74
N GLU A 40 -3.07 39.67 16.01
CA GLU A 40 -3.98 40.24 17.03
C GLU A 40 -5.45 39.83 16.81
N TYR A 41 -5.86 39.57 15.57
CA TYR A 41 -7.18 39.03 15.24
C TYR A 41 -7.50 37.77 16.03
N TRP A 42 -6.56 36.83 16.19
CA TRP A 42 -6.81 35.58 16.92
C TRP A 42 -7.04 35.82 18.41
N ALA A 43 -6.37 36.82 18.99
CA ALA A 43 -6.54 37.21 20.38
C ALA A 43 -7.85 37.99 20.64
N THR A 44 -8.36 38.72 19.64
CA THR A 44 -9.45 39.70 19.82
C THR A 44 -10.79 39.27 19.23
N VAL A 45 -10.81 38.74 18.00
CA VAL A 45 -12.02 38.46 17.22
C VAL A 45 -12.18 36.97 16.96
N GLY A 46 -11.12 36.31 16.46
CA GLY A 46 -11.15 34.92 16.00
C GLY A 46 -11.60 33.95 17.10
N ARG A 47 -10.90 33.92 18.25
CA ARG A 47 -11.28 33.05 19.38
C ARG A 47 -12.69 33.31 19.87
N ARG A 48 -13.09 34.58 20.00
CA ARG A 48 -14.42 34.98 20.50
C ARG A 48 -15.55 34.51 19.58
N GLU A 49 -15.38 34.66 18.27
CA GLU A 49 -16.40 34.17 17.31
C GLU A 49 -16.48 32.65 17.31
N ILE A 50 -15.36 31.93 17.42
CA ILE A 50 -15.33 30.47 17.51
C ILE A 50 -16.00 29.99 18.80
N GLU A 51 -15.70 30.62 19.93
CA GLU A 51 -16.34 30.38 21.22
C GLU A 51 -17.86 30.64 21.16
N ARG A 52 -18.28 31.74 20.52
CA ARG A 52 -19.69 32.07 20.30
C ARG A 52 -20.39 31.02 19.43
N LEU A 53 -19.79 30.63 18.31
CA LEU A 53 -20.35 29.64 17.37
C LEU A 53 -20.42 28.23 18.00
N SER A 54 -19.37 27.84 18.73
CA SER A 54 -19.32 26.57 19.46
C SER A 54 -20.15 26.59 20.75
N LYS A 55 -20.69 27.74 21.14
CA LYS A 55 -21.38 27.97 22.43
C LYS A 55 -20.51 27.55 23.62
N ASN A 56 -19.21 27.83 23.57
CA ASN A 56 -18.21 27.45 24.57
C ASN A 56 -18.14 25.95 24.86
N ARG A 57 -18.61 25.09 23.94
CA ARG A 57 -18.50 23.63 24.10
C ARG A 57 -17.09 23.10 23.89
N PHE A 58 -16.26 23.88 23.18
CA PHE A 58 -14.91 23.52 22.81
C PHE A 58 -13.93 24.60 23.24
N GLN A 59 -12.74 24.22 23.68
CA GLN A 59 -11.62 25.16 23.83
C GLN A 59 -11.08 25.55 22.44
N THR A 60 -10.39 26.68 22.32
CA THR A 60 -9.79 27.10 21.05
C THR A 60 -8.30 27.39 21.21
N GLU A 61 -7.48 26.69 20.44
CA GLU A 61 -6.04 26.88 20.35
C GLU A 61 -5.66 27.32 18.93
N VAL A 62 -4.77 28.31 18.81
CA VAL A 62 -4.21 28.74 17.53
C VAL A 62 -2.72 28.52 17.58
N VAL A 63 -2.18 27.79 16.61
CA VAL A 63 -0.76 27.41 16.53
C VAL A 63 -0.16 27.87 15.22
N TYR A 64 1.09 28.31 15.28
CA TYR A 64 1.81 28.79 14.10
C TYR A 64 2.10 27.64 13.13
N SER A 65 1.57 27.74 11.92
CA SER A 65 1.73 26.74 10.85
C SER A 65 1.66 27.41 9.47
N LYS A 66 2.77 27.43 8.73
CA LYS A 66 2.87 28.06 7.40
C LYS A 66 2.70 27.10 6.21
N ASP A 67 2.81 25.79 6.44
CA ASP A 67 2.72 24.74 5.42
C ASP A 67 2.61 23.36 6.11
N TRP A 68 2.16 22.33 5.39
CA TRP A 68 2.25 20.94 5.80
C TRP A 68 3.35 20.24 5.00
N ARG A 69 4.26 19.54 5.69
CA ARG A 69 5.24 18.68 5.00
C ARG A 69 4.69 17.26 4.87
N LEU A 70 4.56 16.81 3.63
CA LEU A 70 4.44 15.40 3.30
C LEU A 70 5.71 14.68 3.79
N THR A 71 5.59 13.81 4.78
CA THR A 71 6.49 12.66 4.91
C THR A 71 5.76 11.47 4.29
N GLY A 72 5.92 11.38 2.97
CA GLY A 72 5.48 10.26 2.18
C GLY A 72 6.59 9.93 1.20
N SER A 73 7.48 9.04 1.58
CA SER A 73 8.26 8.27 0.64
C SER A 73 8.40 6.87 1.20
N GLY A 74 7.45 5.99 0.87
CA GLY A 74 7.88 4.69 0.37
C GLY A 74 8.53 4.97 -1.00
N ALA A 75 9.73 5.56 -1.00
CA ALA A 75 10.53 5.53 -2.21
C ALA A 75 10.87 4.06 -2.41
N ILE A 76 10.65 3.57 -3.62
CA ILE A 76 11.15 2.28 -4.06
C ILE A 76 12.66 2.34 -3.88
N ASP A 77 13.16 1.67 -2.84
CA ASP A 77 14.56 1.61 -2.49
C ASP A 77 15.11 0.21 -2.78
N MET A 78 16.36 -0.04 -2.40
CA MET A 78 17.02 -1.32 -2.67
C MET A 78 16.34 -2.54 -2.02
N THR A 79 15.38 -2.35 -1.10
CA THR A 79 14.63 -3.47 -0.51
C THR A 79 13.74 -4.19 -1.51
N VAL A 80 13.40 -3.58 -2.65
CA VAL A 80 12.62 -4.28 -3.69
C VAL A 80 13.42 -5.40 -4.37
N HIS A 81 14.74 -5.38 -4.28
CA HIS A 81 15.63 -6.45 -4.77
C HIS A 81 16.00 -7.46 -3.66
N ALA A 82 15.26 -7.47 -2.55
CA ALA A 82 15.46 -8.41 -1.46
C ALA A 82 15.46 -9.87 -1.98
N PRO A 83 16.30 -10.74 -1.39
CA PRO A 83 16.47 -12.10 -1.89
C PRO A 83 15.22 -12.99 -1.73
N ASP A 84 14.34 -12.64 -0.79
CA ASP A 84 13.05 -13.30 -0.57
C ASP A 84 11.93 -12.28 -0.84
N LEU A 85 10.85 -12.72 -1.48
CA LEU A 85 9.68 -11.86 -1.73
C LEU A 85 8.83 -11.69 -0.46
N GLU A 86 8.56 -10.44 -0.10
CA GLU A 86 7.77 -10.07 1.08
C GLU A 86 6.37 -9.57 0.72
N MET A 87 5.45 -9.62 1.69
CA MET A 87 4.18 -8.90 1.57
C MET A 87 4.44 -7.40 1.39
N GLY A 88 3.71 -6.75 0.47
CA GLY A 88 3.95 -5.35 0.16
C GLY A 88 4.95 -5.11 -0.97
N ALA A 89 5.58 -6.16 -1.50
CA ALA A 89 6.53 -6.02 -2.60
C ALA A 89 5.85 -5.54 -3.90
N SER A 90 6.63 -4.84 -4.74
CA SER A 90 6.20 -4.45 -6.08
C SER A 90 5.92 -5.68 -6.94
N PHE A 91 4.75 -5.73 -7.55
CA PHE A 91 4.28 -6.91 -8.27
C PHE A 91 3.38 -6.55 -9.45
N GLY A 92 3.59 -7.17 -10.61
CA GLY A 92 2.78 -6.89 -11.78
C GLY A 92 3.05 -7.80 -12.98
N PRO A 93 2.21 -7.75 -14.01
CA PRO A 93 2.38 -8.54 -15.22
C PRO A 93 3.58 -8.04 -16.03
N ALA A 94 4.40 -8.99 -16.51
CA ALA A 94 5.60 -8.73 -17.28
C ALA A 94 5.28 -8.04 -18.62
N GLY A 95 6.11 -7.08 -19.03
CA GLY A 95 5.94 -6.31 -20.26
C GLY A 95 4.75 -5.34 -20.30
N LEU A 96 4.04 -5.16 -19.18
CA LEU A 96 2.96 -4.18 -19.05
C LEU A 96 3.37 -3.08 -18.08
N LYS A 97 2.92 -1.86 -18.37
CA LYS A 97 3.14 -0.70 -17.50
C LYS A 97 2.27 -0.77 -16.26
N GLY A 98 2.81 -0.24 -15.17
CA GLY A 98 2.14 -0.22 -13.87
C GLY A 98 2.40 -1.49 -13.06
N GLY A 99 1.92 -1.45 -11.83
CA GLY A 99 2.17 -2.49 -10.85
C GLY A 99 1.36 -2.22 -9.60
N ALA A 100 1.23 -3.24 -8.77
CA ALA A 100 0.61 -3.11 -7.48
C ALA A 100 1.34 -3.97 -6.45
N THR A 101 0.61 -4.52 -5.50
CA THR A 101 1.19 -5.18 -4.34
C THR A 101 1.09 -6.70 -4.44
N LEU A 102 2.19 -7.37 -4.12
CA LEU A 102 2.18 -8.78 -3.73
C LEU A 102 1.57 -8.87 -2.33
N GLY A 103 0.38 -9.46 -2.24
CA GLY A 103 -0.31 -9.61 -0.97
C GLY A 103 0.36 -10.61 -0.04
N GLY A 104 0.89 -11.70 -0.61
CA GLY A 104 1.53 -12.78 0.13
C GLY A 104 1.53 -14.08 -0.65
N PHE A 105 1.84 -15.18 0.02
CA PHE A 105 1.81 -16.54 -0.53
C PHE A 105 0.82 -17.44 0.20
N ILE A 106 0.16 -18.29 -0.56
CA ILE A 106 -0.68 -19.38 -0.08
C ILE A 106 -0.11 -20.72 -0.52
N LYS A 107 -0.34 -21.75 0.28
CA LYS A 107 -0.06 -23.14 -0.08
C LYS A 107 -1.34 -23.79 -0.52
N PHE A 108 -1.37 -24.24 -1.77
CA PHE A 108 -2.54 -24.83 -2.40
C PHE A 108 -2.25 -26.28 -2.78
N VAL A 109 -3.10 -27.22 -2.40
CA VAL A 109 -3.03 -28.63 -2.79
C VAL A 109 -4.11 -28.87 -3.84
N PRO A 110 -3.74 -29.07 -5.13
CA PRO A 110 -4.70 -29.43 -6.16
C PRO A 110 -5.40 -30.75 -5.84
N GLU A 111 -6.67 -30.88 -6.23
CA GLU A 111 -7.40 -32.14 -6.07
C GLU A 111 -6.67 -33.29 -6.78
N GLY A 112 -6.48 -34.41 -6.07
CA GLY A 112 -5.75 -35.57 -6.56
C GLY A 112 -4.22 -35.45 -6.54
N GLN A 113 -3.65 -34.36 -6.03
CA GLN A 113 -2.20 -34.20 -5.83
C GLN A 113 -1.83 -34.19 -4.35
N GLN A 114 -0.60 -34.63 -4.03
CA GLN A 114 -0.07 -34.61 -2.66
C GLN A 114 0.85 -33.42 -2.39
N GLU A 115 1.56 -32.93 -3.41
CA GLU A 115 2.50 -31.82 -3.24
C GLU A 115 1.76 -30.48 -3.32
N PRO A 116 1.94 -29.58 -2.34
CA PRO A 116 1.38 -28.24 -2.40
C PRO A 116 2.14 -27.38 -3.41
N LEU A 117 1.40 -26.53 -4.11
CA LEU A 117 1.90 -25.42 -4.91
C LEU A 117 1.96 -24.16 -4.04
N ASN A 118 3.01 -23.35 -4.20
CA ASN A 118 3.04 -22.00 -3.67
C ASN A 118 2.42 -21.05 -4.71
N LEU A 119 1.35 -20.36 -4.31
CA LEU A 119 0.70 -19.36 -5.13
C LEU A 119 0.85 -18.00 -4.45
N ALA A 120 1.31 -17.00 -5.19
CA ALA A 120 1.17 -15.62 -4.79
C ALA A 120 -0.31 -15.21 -4.81
N ILE A 121 -0.66 -14.18 -4.04
CA ILE A 121 -1.97 -13.53 -4.09
C ILE A 121 -1.84 -12.04 -4.41
N THR A 122 -2.67 -11.56 -5.32
CA THR A 122 -2.86 -10.14 -5.67
C THR A 122 -4.27 -9.98 -6.26
N ASN A 123 -4.64 -8.79 -6.78
CA ASN A 123 -5.94 -8.61 -7.42
C ASN A 123 -5.99 -9.06 -8.89
N HIS A 124 -7.18 -9.39 -9.39
CA HIS A 124 -7.41 -9.67 -10.81
C HIS A 124 -7.14 -8.43 -11.67
N HIS A 125 -7.57 -7.24 -11.27
CA HIS A 125 -7.33 -6.02 -12.05
C HIS A 125 -5.83 -5.65 -12.16
N VAL A 126 -5.00 -6.18 -11.27
CA VAL A 126 -3.53 -6.06 -11.33
C VAL A 126 -2.97 -7.09 -12.31
N ALA A 127 -3.44 -8.33 -12.22
CA ALA A 127 -3.02 -9.43 -13.09
C ALA A 127 -3.43 -9.23 -14.56
N ILE A 128 -4.61 -8.69 -14.79
CA ILE A 128 -5.24 -8.49 -16.09
C ILE A 128 -5.69 -7.03 -16.16
N PRO A 129 -4.73 -6.09 -16.36
CA PRO A 129 -5.06 -4.68 -16.46
C PRO A 129 -5.89 -4.41 -17.71
N SER A 130 -6.63 -3.31 -17.72
CA SER A 130 -7.53 -2.94 -18.83
C SER A 130 -6.84 -2.78 -20.19
N CYS A 131 -5.53 -2.56 -20.19
CA CYS A 131 -4.70 -2.48 -21.39
C CYS A 131 -4.26 -3.85 -21.95
N SER A 132 -4.55 -4.96 -21.27
CA SER A 132 -4.16 -6.30 -21.70
C SER A 132 -5.14 -6.90 -22.71
N ASP A 133 -4.63 -7.74 -23.61
CA ASP A 133 -5.45 -8.45 -24.61
C ASP A 133 -6.48 -9.40 -23.97
N ILE A 134 -6.22 -9.84 -22.73
CA ILE A 134 -7.12 -10.72 -21.96
C ILE A 134 -8.27 -9.92 -21.33
N ALA A 135 -8.13 -8.61 -21.11
CA ALA A 135 -9.16 -7.78 -20.47
C ALA A 135 -10.50 -7.75 -21.25
N VAL A 136 -10.47 -8.05 -22.55
CA VAL A 136 -11.68 -8.19 -23.39
C VAL A 136 -12.58 -9.35 -22.93
N MET A 137 -12.03 -10.31 -22.16
CA MET A 137 -12.75 -11.45 -21.60
C MET A 137 -13.31 -11.24 -20.20
N ASP A 138 -13.24 -10.04 -19.64
CA ASP A 138 -13.80 -9.71 -18.33
C ASP A 138 -15.34 -9.78 -18.34
N ASN A 139 -15.84 -11.02 -18.37
CA ASN A 139 -17.25 -11.39 -18.53
C ASN A 139 -17.83 -11.99 -17.26
N ARG A 140 -17.20 -11.73 -16.11
CA ARG A 140 -17.58 -12.24 -14.78
C ARG A 140 -17.35 -13.73 -14.59
N ARG A 141 -16.38 -14.31 -15.30
CA ARG A 141 -15.96 -15.71 -15.14
C ARG A 141 -14.49 -15.79 -14.80
N SER A 142 -14.11 -16.92 -14.20
CA SER A 142 -12.71 -17.25 -14.03
C SER A 142 -11.94 -17.26 -15.32
N VAL A 143 -10.82 -16.55 -15.28
CA VAL A 143 -9.78 -16.68 -16.30
C VAL A 143 -8.80 -17.72 -15.80
N THR A 144 -8.69 -18.81 -16.55
CA THR A 144 -7.75 -19.93 -16.38
C THR A 144 -7.13 -20.20 -17.75
N ALA A 145 -6.07 -21.00 -17.82
CA ALA A 145 -5.46 -21.37 -19.10
C ALA A 145 -6.48 -21.98 -20.08
N ASP A 146 -7.42 -22.79 -19.59
CA ASP A 146 -8.45 -23.46 -20.40
C ASP A 146 -9.55 -22.52 -20.89
N SER A 147 -9.75 -21.38 -20.22
CA SER A 147 -10.78 -20.41 -20.60
C SER A 147 -10.26 -19.32 -21.54
N LEU A 148 -8.96 -19.29 -21.84
CA LEU A 148 -8.36 -18.28 -22.71
C LEU A 148 -8.69 -18.57 -24.19
N PRO A 149 -8.79 -17.52 -25.03
CA PRO A 149 -8.95 -17.71 -26.45
C PRO A 149 -7.65 -18.24 -27.07
N PRO A 150 -7.74 -18.94 -28.23
CA PRO A 150 -6.56 -19.46 -28.90
C PRO A 150 -5.51 -18.39 -29.15
N GLY A 151 -4.26 -18.66 -28.78
CA GLY A 151 -3.12 -17.76 -28.98
C GLY A 151 -2.81 -16.82 -27.81
N LEU A 152 -3.68 -16.74 -26.79
CA LEU A 152 -3.34 -16.06 -25.53
C LEU A 152 -2.81 -17.05 -24.49
N ALA A 153 -1.97 -16.54 -23.59
CA ALA A 153 -1.42 -17.27 -22.47
C ALA A 153 -1.70 -16.52 -21.17
N MET A 154 -1.74 -17.24 -20.05
CA MET A 154 -1.87 -16.59 -18.74
C MET A 154 -0.69 -15.63 -18.49
N PRO A 155 -0.93 -14.48 -17.85
CA PRO A 155 0.10 -13.47 -17.64
C PRO A 155 1.24 -14.02 -16.78
N ARG A 156 2.46 -13.66 -17.19
CA ARG A 156 3.68 -13.85 -16.41
C ARG A 156 3.88 -12.64 -15.50
N PHE A 157 4.51 -12.83 -14.35
CA PHE A 157 4.67 -11.79 -13.34
C PHE A 157 6.13 -11.49 -13.04
N THR A 158 6.38 -10.22 -12.73
CA THR A 158 7.65 -9.71 -12.25
C THR A 158 7.54 -9.07 -10.87
N SER A 159 8.62 -9.18 -10.11
CA SER A 159 8.85 -8.45 -8.87
C SER A 159 10.34 -8.12 -8.75
N PRO A 160 10.70 -6.84 -8.54
CA PRO A 160 9.82 -5.67 -8.73
C PRO A 160 9.24 -5.65 -10.16
N THR A 161 8.22 -4.81 -10.41
CA THR A 161 7.80 -4.54 -11.79
C THR A 161 8.97 -3.96 -12.60
N GLU A 162 8.90 -4.05 -13.93
CA GLU A 162 9.96 -3.50 -14.78
C GLU A 162 10.13 -1.99 -14.59
N ASP A 163 9.01 -1.26 -14.43
CA ASP A 163 9.04 0.17 -14.11
C ASP A 163 9.80 0.45 -12.80
N ASP A 164 9.57 -0.37 -11.77
CA ASP A 164 10.19 -0.23 -10.46
C ASP A 164 11.61 -0.78 -10.36
N HIS A 165 12.00 -1.60 -11.33
CA HIS A 165 13.37 -2.06 -11.48
C HIS A 165 14.24 -0.98 -12.12
N HIS A 166 13.73 -0.33 -13.18
CA HIS A 166 14.50 0.61 -13.99
C HIS A 166 14.84 1.91 -13.24
N GLU A 167 13.93 2.41 -12.39
CA GLU A 167 14.16 3.67 -11.67
C GLU A 167 15.34 3.60 -10.68
N PRO A 168 15.43 2.60 -9.76
CA PRO A 168 16.61 2.42 -8.92
C PRO A 168 17.88 2.15 -9.73
N GLU A 169 17.82 1.33 -10.78
CA GLU A 169 19.00 1.06 -11.62
C GLU A 169 19.56 2.35 -12.23
N LYS A 170 18.67 3.18 -12.79
CA LYS A 170 19.03 4.47 -13.36
C LYS A 170 19.60 5.43 -12.32
N SER A 171 18.99 5.49 -11.13
CA SER A 171 19.47 6.33 -10.03
C SER A 171 20.86 5.91 -9.57
N LEU A 172 21.10 4.60 -9.40
CA LEU A 172 22.40 4.07 -8.99
C LEU A 172 23.51 4.36 -10.01
N ARG A 173 23.20 4.23 -11.30
CA ARG A 173 24.15 4.57 -12.37
C ARG A 173 24.49 6.07 -12.37
N ALA A 174 23.49 6.93 -12.22
CA ALA A 174 23.71 8.37 -12.14
C ALA A 174 24.53 8.77 -10.91
N ASP A 175 24.27 8.16 -9.75
CA ASP A 175 25.04 8.37 -8.51
C ASP A 175 26.49 7.89 -8.68
N LYS A 176 26.70 6.73 -9.32
CA LYS A 176 28.02 6.21 -9.63
C LYS A 176 28.82 7.20 -10.49
N ASP A 177 28.25 7.64 -11.60
CA ASP A 177 28.89 8.60 -12.52
C ASP A 177 29.26 9.91 -11.80
N ALA A 178 28.38 10.40 -10.93
CA ALA A 178 28.64 11.60 -10.12
C ALA A 178 29.78 11.40 -9.10
N PHE A 179 29.88 10.22 -8.50
CA PHE A 179 30.92 9.89 -7.52
C PHE A 179 32.28 9.71 -8.21
N GLU A 180 32.32 9.07 -9.37
CA GLU A 180 33.52 8.95 -10.21
C GLU A 180 34.05 10.33 -10.61
N TYR A 181 33.16 11.22 -11.10
CA TYR A 181 33.51 12.59 -11.43
C TYR A 181 34.11 13.35 -10.23
N LEU A 182 33.46 13.26 -9.06
CA LEU A 182 33.94 13.94 -7.85
C LEU A 182 35.28 13.37 -7.36
N LEU A 183 35.46 12.06 -7.47
CA LEU A 183 36.70 11.38 -7.10
C LEU A 183 37.87 11.86 -7.98
N GLU A 184 37.68 11.90 -9.30
CA GLU A 184 38.70 12.40 -10.24
C GLU A 184 39.12 13.84 -9.90
N HIS A 185 38.15 14.71 -9.58
CA HIS A 185 38.43 16.10 -9.21
C HIS A 185 39.18 16.23 -7.88
N LEU A 186 38.86 15.38 -6.90
CA LEU A 186 39.51 15.38 -5.60
C LEU A 186 40.91 14.78 -5.64
N GLU A 187 41.13 13.75 -6.46
CA GLU A 187 42.47 13.19 -6.71
C GLU A 187 43.37 14.23 -7.40
N ALA A 188 42.87 14.90 -8.43
CA ALA A 188 43.60 16.00 -9.08
C ALA A 188 43.84 17.22 -8.14
N HIS A 189 42.97 17.44 -7.15
CA HIS A 189 43.20 18.44 -6.11
C HIS A 189 44.24 17.97 -5.08
N LEU A 190 44.20 16.70 -4.71
CA LEU A 190 45.12 16.07 -3.78
C LEU A 190 46.56 16.14 -4.30
N ASP A 191 46.78 15.80 -5.58
CA ASP A 191 48.10 15.86 -6.22
C ASP A 191 48.70 17.28 -6.12
N ARG A 192 47.90 18.31 -6.42
CA ARG A 192 48.30 19.72 -6.28
C ARG A 192 48.63 20.12 -4.85
N LEU A 193 47.91 19.60 -3.85
CA LEU A 193 48.17 19.88 -2.44
C LEU A 193 49.46 19.21 -1.95
N VAL A 194 49.75 17.99 -2.42
CA VAL A 194 50.98 17.25 -2.10
C VAL A 194 52.21 17.95 -2.68
N GLU A 195 52.10 18.50 -3.88
CA GLU A 195 53.21 19.27 -4.51
C GLU A 195 53.49 20.61 -3.81
N GLY A 196 52.49 21.23 -3.18
CA GLY A 196 52.57 22.58 -2.60
C GLY A 196 52.78 22.67 -1.08
N THR A 197 52.92 21.57 -0.36
CA THR A 197 52.79 21.56 1.11
C THR A 197 54.07 22.03 1.84
N ARG A 198 54.04 23.23 2.44
CA ARG A 198 55.07 23.75 3.38
C ARG A 198 54.52 24.37 4.68
N GLU A 199 53.19 24.50 4.83
CA GLU A 199 52.53 25.20 5.96
C GLU A 199 51.53 24.32 6.73
N GLU A 200 51.25 24.68 7.99
CA GLU A 200 50.39 23.93 8.91
C GLU A 200 48.91 23.86 8.44
N THR A 201 48.40 24.95 7.85
CA THR A 201 47.05 25.02 7.23
C THR A 201 46.93 24.13 5.97
N ALA A 202 48.04 23.92 5.26
CA ALA A 202 48.08 23.02 4.11
C ALA A 202 48.05 21.54 4.56
N THR A 203 48.56 21.25 5.76
CA THR A 203 48.58 19.90 6.34
C THR A 203 47.18 19.43 6.78
N SER A 204 46.36 20.31 7.37
CA SER A 204 44.98 19.98 7.74
C SER A 204 44.06 19.80 6.52
N THR A 205 44.21 20.66 5.51
CA THR A 205 43.50 20.56 4.23
C THR A 205 43.84 19.25 3.52
N LEU A 206 45.12 18.88 3.45
CA LEU A 206 45.58 17.61 2.90
C LEU A 206 44.92 16.41 3.59
N LYS A 207 44.91 16.39 4.93
CA LYS A 207 44.29 15.30 5.71
C LYS A 207 42.79 15.15 5.42
N ASN A 208 42.07 16.26 5.32
CA ASN A 208 40.64 16.24 5.00
C ASN A 208 40.37 15.74 3.58
N THR A 209 41.17 16.16 2.60
CA THR A 209 41.05 15.70 1.21
C THR A 209 41.34 14.21 1.09
N VAL A 210 42.39 13.69 1.73
CA VAL A 210 42.69 12.24 1.78
C VAL A 210 41.52 11.45 2.37
N LYS A 211 40.94 11.93 3.48
CA LYS A 211 39.76 11.29 4.08
C LYS A 211 38.58 11.26 3.11
N ARG A 212 38.29 12.37 2.42
CA ARG A 212 37.18 12.45 1.45
C ARG A 212 37.38 11.51 0.26
N VAL A 213 38.61 11.39 -0.26
CA VAL A 213 38.95 10.44 -1.32
C VAL A 213 38.72 9.00 -0.85
N PHE A 214 39.17 8.65 0.37
CA PHE A 214 38.94 7.33 0.93
C PHE A 214 37.45 7.02 1.11
N ASP A 215 36.69 7.95 1.71
CA ASP A 215 35.25 7.80 1.93
C ASP A 215 34.49 7.63 0.59
N LEU A 216 34.88 8.39 -0.45
CA LEU A 216 34.27 8.27 -1.79
C LEU A 216 34.60 6.95 -2.48
N LYS A 217 35.84 6.45 -2.37
CA LYS A 217 36.21 5.13 -2.92
C LYS A 217 35.40 4.01 -2.27
N ALA A 218 35.21 4.07 -0.96
CA ALA A 218 34.39 3.11 -0.23
C ALA A 218 32.91 3.19 -0.67
N ALA A 219 32.38 4.41 -0.85
CA ALA A 219 31.01 4.60 -1.32
C ALA A 219 30.82 4.12 -2.77
N LEU A 220 31.81 4.33 -3.65
CA LEU A 220 31.79 3.85 -5.02
C LEU A 220 31.75 2.31 -5.09
N LEU A 221 32.58 1.63 -4.30
CA LEU A 221 32.56 0.17 -4.20
C LEU A 221 31.18 -0.35 -3.78
N SER A 222 30.58 0.27 -2.75
CA SER A 222 29.23 -0.07 -2.29
C SER A 222 28.19 0.12 -3.41
N LYS A 223 28.32 1.16 -4.24
CA LYS A 223 27.41 1.40 -5.37
C LYS A 223 27.59 0.39 -6.50
N GLU A 224 28.82 -0.04 -6.76
CA GLU A 224 29.08 -1.12 -7.72
C GLU A 224 28.45 -2.44 -7.28
N GLU A 225 28.54 -2.77 -5.99
CA GLU A 225 27.87 -3.94 -5.41
C GLU A 225 26.33 -3.86 -5.55
N GLU A 226 25.74 -2.68 -5.30
CA GLU A 226 24.30 -2.43 -5.51
C GLU A 226 23.90 -2.59 -6.99
N ILE A 227 24.68 -2.05 -7.93
CA ILE A 227 24.43 -2.18 -9.37
C ILE A 227 24.53 -3.66 -9.79
N ASP A 228 25.53 -4.38 -9.31
CA ASP A 228 25.73 -5.80 -9.57
C ASP A 228 24.56 -6.64 -9.05
N LEU A 229 24.06 -6.30 -7.85
CA LEU A 229 22.87 -6.93 -7.26
C LEU A 229 21.65 -6.72 -8.17
N VAL A 230 21.40 -5.48 -8.59
CA VAL A 230 20.28 -5.12 -9.48
C VAL A 230 20.39 -5.86 -10.82
N ALA A 231 21.56 -5.83 -11.45
CA ALA A 231 21.79 -6.47 -12.75
C ALA A 231 21.63 -8.00 -12.72
N LYS A 232 21.95 -8.64 -11.60
CA LYS A 232 21.81 -10.09 -11.41
C LYS A 232 20.43 -10.49 -10.88
N HIS A 233 19.60 -9.54 -10.48
CA HIS A 233 18.30 -9.81 -9.86
C HIS A 233 17.33 -10.41 -10.88
N THR A 234 16.73 -11.55 -10.53
CA THR A 234 15.74 -12.19 -11.40
C THR A 234 14.37 -11.62 -11.11
N LEU A 235 13.84 -10.83 -12.05
CA LEU A 235 12.51 -10.25 -11.91
C LEU A 235 11.38 -11.28 -11.93
N GLN A 236 11.57 -12.43 -12.57
CA GLN A 236 10.49 -13.36 -12.89
C GLN A 236 10.02 -14.16 -11.67
N VAL A 237 8.78 -13.93 -11.24
CA VAL A 237 8.18 -14.64 -10.10
C VAL A 237 7.47 -15.91 -10.56
N GLY A 238 6.61 -15.80 -11.57
CA GLY A 238 5.65 -16.86 -11.87
C GLY A 238 4.68 -16.55 -13.00
N THR A 239 3.71 -17.45 -13.18
CA THR A 239 2.62 -17.31 -14.15
C THR A 239 1.29 -17.49 -13.43
N ALA A 240 0.29 -16.66 -13.74
CA ALA A 240 -1.07 -16.86 -13.20
C ALA A 240 -1.61 -18.25 -13.55
N LEU A 241 -2.08 -18.99 -12.54
CA LEU A 241 -2.90 -20.17 -12.75
C LEU A 241 -4.35 -19.80 -13.03
N ALA A 242 -4.88 -18.86 -12.24
CA ALA A 242 -6.24 -18.39 -12.35
C ALA A 242 -6.40 -16.96 -11.82
N THR A 243 -7.48 -16.30 -12.22
CA THR A 243 -7.92 -15.02 -11.66
C THR A 243 -9.45 -14.99 -11.48
N SER A 244 -9.96 -14.02 -10.72
CA SER A 244 -11.37 -13.88 -10.39
C SER A 244 -12.23 -13.45 -11.59
N GLY A 245 -11.69 -12.64 -12.50
CA GLY A 245 -12.49 -12.06 -13.60
C GLY A 245 -13.65 -11.22 -13.08
N HIS A 246 -13.42 -10.45 -12.01
CA HIS A 246 -14.40 -9.60 -11.33
C HIS A 246 -15.75 -10.29 -11.05
N ARG A 247 -15.71 -11.55 -10.63
CA ARG A 247 -16.93 -12.30 -10.30
C ARG A 247 -17.57 -11.83 -9.01
N LEU A 248 -18.84 -12.22 -8.85
CA LEU A 248 -19.61 -12.04 -7.62
C LEU A 248 -19.68 -13.37 -6.87
N HIS A 249 -19.58 -13.31 -5.54
CA HIS A 249 -19.80 -14.46 -4.68
C HIS A 249 -21.03 -14.23 -3.80
N ILE A 250 -22.02 -15.12 -3.91
CA ILE A 250 -23.25 -15.02 -3.13
C ILE A 250 -22.99 -15.67 -1.77
N ALA A 251 -22.90 -14.85 -0.72
CA ALA A 251 -22.65 -15.30 0.64
C ALA A 251 -23.43 -14.44 1.66
N PRO A 252 -23.61 -14.91 2.91
CA PRO A 252 -24.26 -14.12 3.95
C PRO A 252 -23.64 -12.74 4.12
N ILE A 253 -24.47 -11.70 4.31
CA ILE A 253 -24.01 -10.33 4.59
C ILE A 253 -23.52 -10.21 6.03
N ASP A 254 -24.18 -10.94 6.92
CA ASP A 254 -23.79 -11.19 8.32
C ASP A 254 -23.81 -12.71 8.48
N TYR A 255 -22.73 -13.29 9.02
CA TYR A 255 -22.57 -14.74 9.21
C TYR A 255 -23.66 -15.38 10.08
N GLN A 256 -24.42 -14.57 10.82
CA GLN A 256 -25.56 -15.02 11.62
C GLN A 256 -26.92 -14.67 10.99
N SER A 257 -26.93 -14.02 9.83
CA SER A 257 -28.13 -13.65 9.07
C SER A 257 -28.40 -14.63 7.94
N THR A 258 -29.66 -14.82 7.59
CA THR A 258 -30.06 -15.58 6.38
C THR A 258 -30.01 -14.73 5.11
N LYS A 259 -29.76 -13.42 5.21
CA LYS A 259 -29.65 -12.53 4.05
C LYS A 259 -28.29 -12.70 3.39
N THR A 260 -28.30 -12.96 2.09
CA THR A 260 -27.11 -13.03 1.25
C THR A 260 -26.89 -11.75 0.47
N GLY A 261 -25.64 -11.49 0.09
CA GLY A 261 -25.23 -10.36 -0.74
C GLY A 261 -24.23 -10.81 -1.82
N ASN A 262 -24.08 -9.98 -2.84
CA ASN A 262 -23.15 -10.18 -3.94
C ASN A 262 -21.78 -9.63 -3.58
N TRP A 263 -20.93 -10.45 -2.99
CA TRP A 263 -19.58 -10.04 -2.60
C TRP A 263 -18.67 -9.87 -3.81
N LEU A 264 -17.97 -8.74 -3.88
CA LEU A 264 -17.07 -8.44 -4.99
C LEU A 264 -15.76 -9.24 -4.84
N LEU A 265 -15.39 -10.01 -5.86
CA LEU A 265 -14.15 -10.79 -5.84
C LEU A 265 -13.13 -10.29 -6.86
N ASP A 266 -11.96 -9.91 -6.35
CA ASP A 266 -10.85 -9.38 -7.15
C ASP A 266 -9.54 -10.05 -6.75
N TRP A 267 -9.26 -11.24 -7.27
CA TRP A 267 -8.06 -11.99 -6.90
C TRP A 267 -7.37 -12.62 -8.11
N ALA A 268 -6.07 -12.82 -8.01
CA ALA A 268 -5.24 -13.56 -8.95
C ALA A 268 -4.27 -14.47 -8.20
N ALA A 269 -3.97 -15.62 -8.80
CA ALA A 269 -3.12 -16.66 -8.22
C ALA A 269 -1.91 -17.01 -9.11
N PRO A 270 -0.86 -16.18 -9.13
CA PRO A 270 0.41 -16.52 -9.77
C PRO A 270 1.10 -17.69 -9.07
N GLN A 271 1.42 -18.73 -9.82
CA GLN A 271 2.23 -19.84 -9.31
C GLN A 271 3.71 -19.48 -9.35
N GLU A 272 4.38 -19.62 -8.22
CA GLU A 272 5.82 -19.45 -8.07
C GLU A 272 6.60 -20.46 -8.97
N ARG A 273 7.70 -20.02 -9.60
CA ARG A 273 8.58 -20.94 -10.35
C ARG A 273 9.23 -21.96 -9.41
N LYS A 274 9.24 -23.23 -9.84
CA LYS A 274 10.01 -24.29 -9.18
C LYS A 274 11.50 -23.91 -9.10
N GLY A 275 12.07 -23.95 -7.90
CA GLY A 275 13.48 -23.62 -7.64
C GLY A 275 13.72 -22.26 -6.97
N GLY A 276 12.67 -21.46 -6.73
CA GLY A 276 12.73 -20.32 -5.81
C GLY A 276 13.04 -20.80 -4.39
N LYS A 277 13.80 -20.02 -3.61
CA LYS A 277 13.92 -20.24 -2.16
C LYS A 277 12.50 -20.21 -1.60
N SER A 278 12.16 -21.13 -0.69
CA SER A 278 10.85 -21.22 -0.02
C SER A 278 10.34 -19.84 0.43
N THR A 279 9.53 -19.18 -0.39
CA THR A 279 8.94 -17.88 -0.10
C THR A 279 7.73 -18.12 0.80
N LYS A 280 8.00 -18.21 2.10
CA LYS A 280 6.94 -18.08 3.10
C LYS A 280 6.43 -16.64 3.02
N THR A 281 5.14 -16.44 3.26
CA THR A 281 4.60 -15.10 3.50
C THR A 281 5.31 -14.51 4.73
N ARG A 282 6.25 -13.59 4.48
CA ARG A 282 6.93 -12.84 5.51
C ARG A 282 6.37 -11.43 5.57
N LEU A 283 6.13 -11.00 6.79
CA LEU A 283 5.71 -9.65 7.12
C LEU A 283 6.90 -8.71 7.29
N LEU A 284 7.87 -9.21 8.05
CA LEU A 284 9.18 -8.67 8.38
C LEU A 284 10.11 -9.87 8.64
N ASP A 285 11.42 -9.63 8.70
CA ASP A 285 12.39 -10.65 9.12
C ASP A 285 12.00 -11.24 10.49
N GLY A 286 11.69 -12.54 10.50
CA GLY A 286 11.32 -13.30 11.69
C GLY A 286 9.82 -13.40 12.00
N SER A 287 8.95 -12.67 11.28
CA SER A 287 7.50 -12.66 11.54
C SER A 287 6.71 -13.34 10.41
N THR A 288 5.86 -14.32 10.77
CA THR A 288 5.00 -15.03 9.81
C THR A 288 3.53 -14.64 9.94
N ALA A 289 2.79 -14.68 8.82
CA ALA A 289 1.34 -14.54 8.79
C ALA A 289 0.73 -15.79 8.13
N ASN A 290 0.62 -16.87 8.90
CA ASN A 290 0.16 -18.18 8.40
C ASN A 290 -1.28 -18.50 8.79
N GLU A 291 -2.01 -17.55 9.37
CA GLU A 291 -3.38 -17.73 9.84
C GLU A 291 -4.31 -16.71 9.19
N TYR A 292 -5.57 -17.09 9.05
CA TYR A 292 -6.63 -16.16 8.69
C TYR A 292 -7.85 -16.35 9.61
N VAL A 293 -8.61 -15.28 9.80
CA VAL A 293 -9.81 -15.27 10.63
C VAL A 293 -10.99 -14.69 9.87
N VAL A 294 -12.18 -15.14 10.25
CA VAL A 294 -13.44 -14.58 9.78
C VAL A 294 -13.88 -13.53 10.80
N LEU A 295 -14.01 -12.28 10.36
CA LEU A 295 -14.40 -11.19 11.25
C LEU A 295 -15.92 -11.17 11.51
N ASP A 296 -16.32 -10.87 12.75
CA ASP A 296 -17.72 -10.66 13.11
C ASP A 296 -18.16 -9.29 12.57
N THR A 297 -19.11 -9.28 11.63
CA THR A 297 -19.59 -8.05 11.00
C THR A 297 -20.23 -7.07 12.00
N ARG A 298 -20.42 -7.43 13.27
CA ARG A 298 -21.00 -6.58 14.32
C ARG A 298 -19.98 -5.97 15.26
N ARG A 299 -18.69 -6.16 15.01
CA ARG A 299 -17.60 -5.61 15.81
C ARG A 299 -16.69 -4.75 14.96
N GLU A 300 -16.08 -3.78 15.62
CA GLU A 300 -15.02 -2.97 15.04
C GLU A 300 -13.68 -3.68 15.22
N TYR A 301 -12.81 -3.57 14.21
CA TYR A 301 -11.50 -4.19 14.22
C TYR A 301 -10.42 -3.21 13.78
N GLN A 302 -9.33 -3.16 14.53
CA GLN A 302 -8.11 -2.51 14.07
C GLN A 302 -7.41 -3.43 13.07
N VAL A 303 -7.02 -2.84 11.94
CA VAL A 303 -6.35 -3.55 10.85
C VAL A 303 -5.11 -2.78 10.38
N ALA A 304 -4.23 -3.50 9.70
CA ALA A 304 -3.06 -2.92 9.04
C ALA A 304 -2.83 -3.64 7.70
N PHE A 305 -2.19 -2.96 6.75
CA PHE A 305 -1.69 -3.58 5.53
C PHE A 305 -0.41 -2.89 5.07
N ARG A 306 0.42 -3.62 4.31
CA ARG A 306 1.63 -3.07 3.70
C ARG A 306 1.44 -3.02 2.19
N GLY A 307 1.26 -1.83 1.65
CA GLY A 307 1.18 -1.59 0.21
C GLY A 307 2.52 -1.22 -0.40
N ARG A 308 2.72 -1.52 -1.68
CA ARG A 308 3.90 -1.12 -2.46
C ARG A 308 4.14 0.39 -2.42
N THR A 309 3.08 1.19 -2.51
CA THR A 309 3.19 2.65 -2.64
C THR A 309 3.16 3.33 -1.27
N SER A 310 2.24 2.90 -0.40
CA SER A 310 2.04 3.56 0.91
C SER A 310 2.95 3.01 2.01
N GLY A 311 3.55 1.83 1.79
CA GLY A 311 4.19 1.09 2.87
C GLY A 311 3.15 0.61 3.88
N TRP A 312 3.47 0.69 5.17
CA TRP A 312 2.55 0.34 6.24
C TRP A 312 1.46 1.39 6.42
N GLU A 313 0.21 0.96 6.30
CA GLU A 313 -0.97 1.74 6.60
C GLU A 313 -1.84 1.05 7.65
N PHE A 314 -2.48 1.86 8.49
CA PHE A 314 -3.23 1.41 9.65
C PHE A 314 -4.65 1.96 9.59
N GLY A 315 -5.61 1.06 9.77
CA GLY A 315 -7.02 1.38 9.65
C GLY A 315 -7.89 0.73 10.71
N GLU A 316 -9.17 1.00 10.56
CA GLU A 316 -10.26 0.46 11.35
C GLU A 316 -11.34 -0.03 10.39
N VAL A 317 -11.81 -1.25 10.61
CA VAL A 317 -13.02 -1.76 9.97
C VAL A 317 -14.18 -1.60 10.93
N ASN A 318 -15.26 -0.98 10.45
CA ASN A 318 -16.48 -0.76 11.21
C ASN A 318 -17.36 -2.03 11.26
N SER A 319 -18.31 -2.07 12.19
CA SER A 319 -19.31 -3.13 12.38
C SER A 319 -20.43 -3.11 11.32
N THR A 320 -20.12 -2.76 10.08
CA THR A 320 -21.08 -2.80 8.98
C THR A 320 -20.37 -3.01 7.65
N VAL A 321 -21.02 -3.73 6.74
CA VAL A 321 -20.51 -3.91 5.38
C VAL A 321 -20.80 -2.69 4.51
N SER A 322 -19.94 -2.45 3.53
CA SER A 322 -20.14 -1.42 2.52
C SER A 322 -20.91 -1.97 1.34
N ILE A 323 -21.90 -1.19 0.89
CA ILE A 323 -22.70 -1.48 -0.30
C ILE A 323 -22.14 -0.62 -1.43
N LEU A 324 -21.53 -1.28 -2.42
CA LEU A 324 -20.96 -0.66 -3.61
C LEU A 324 -21.96 -0.79 -4.75
N ASN A 325 -22.63 0.32 -5.05
CA ASN A 325 -23.74 0.35 -5.99
C ASN A 325 -23.36 0.94 -7.35
N ALA A 326 -24.15 0.61 -8.37
CA ALA A 326 -24.18 1.38 -9.61
C ALA A 326 -24.83 2.74 -9.33
N PHE A 327 -24.06 3.82 -9.46
CA PHE A 327 -24.66 5.14 -9.64
C PHE A 327 -25.34 5.15 -11.00
N THR A 328 -26.68 5.17 -10.99
CA THR A 328 -27.47 5.56 -12.16
C THR A 328 -27.45 7.08 -12.21
N ASP A 329 -26.43 7.67 -12.81
CA ASP A 329 -26.52 9.08 -13.13
C ASP A 329 -27.71 9.26 -14.08
N SER A 330 -28.60 10.16 -13.70
CA SER A 330 -29.86 10.48 -14.35
C SER A 330 -29.70 11.14 -15.74
N THR A 331 -28.67 10.78 -16.50
CA THR A 331 -28.53 11.09 -17.92
C THR A 331 -28.04 9.86 -18.70
N PRO A 332 -28.66 9.50 -19.85
CA PRO A 332 -28.23 8.37 -20.70
C PRO A 332 -26.81 8.50 -21.29
N SER A 333 -26.14 9.62 -21.08
CA SER A 333 -24.83 9.95 -21.66
C SER A 333 -23.66 9.84 -20.68
N GLU A 334 -23.89 9.63 -19.39
CA GLU A 334 -22.82 9.47 -18.42
C GLU A 334 -22.54 8.00 -18.17
N ILE A 335 -21.35 7.63 -18.62
CA ILE A 335 -20.69 6.33 -18.51
C ILE A 335 -20.91 5.75 -17.10
N PRO A 336 -21.49 4.54 -16.91
CA PRO A 336 -21.72 3.96 -15.59
C PRO A 336 -20.48 4.03 -14.67
N GLY A 337 -20.63 4.03 -13.35
CA GLY A 337 -19.47 3.95 -12.44
C GLY A 337 -18.51 2.80 -12.78
N ALA A 338 -17.21 2.96 -12.54
CA ALA A 338 -16.19 1.95 -12.90
C ALA A 338 -16.49 0.56 -12.28
N ILE A 339 -17.14 0.51 -11.11
CA ILE A 339 -17.53 -0.74 -10.42
C ILE A 339 -18.70 -1.43 -11.12
N SER A 340 -19.74 -0.70 -11.54
CA SER A 340 -20.90 -1.30 -12.19
C SER A 340 -20.56 -1.92 -13.54
N ARG A 341 -19.62 -1.33 -14.30
CA ARG A 341 -19.10 -2.00 -15.51
C ARG A 341 -18.30 -3.26 -15.22
N LYS A 342 -17.39 -3.20 -14.24
CA LYS A 342 -16.48 -4.31 -13.93
C LYS A 342 -17.23 -5.53 -13.36
N TYR A 343 -18.15 -5.30 -12.42
CA TYR A 343 -18.82 -6.37 -11.69
C TYR A 343 -20.28 -6.62 -12.15
N ALA A 344 -20.83 -5.76 -13.02
CA ALA A 344 -22.23 -5.78 -13.46
C ALA A 344 -23.25 -5.74 -12.32
N VAL A 345 -22.96 -4.98 -11.26
CA VAL A 345 -23.90 -4.69 -10.17
C VAL A 345 -24.93 -3.64 -10.61
N THR A 346 -26.14 -3.70 -10.04
CA THR A 346 -27.23 -2.74 -10.30
C THR A 346 -27.75 -2.15 -8.99
N PRO A 347 -28.59 -1.09 -9.02
CA PRO A 347 -29.26 -0.58 -7.83
C PRO A 347 -30.02 -1.63 -7.02
N GLU A 348 -30.62 -2.60 -7.69
CA GLU A 348 -31.39 -3.70 -7.10
C GLU A 348 -30.49 -4.85 -6.61
N GLU A 349 -29.35 -5.06 -7.26
CA GLU A 349 -28.37 -6.11 -6.95
C GLU A 349 -26.98 -5.50 -6.72
N PRO A 350 -26.77 -4.78 -5.60
CA PRO A 350 -25.52 -4.08 -5.36
C PRO A 350 -24.40 -5.03 -4.94
N GLY A 351 -23.15 -4.56 -5.08
CA GLY A 351 -21.96 -5.25 -4.61
C GLY A 351 -21.71 -5.03 -3.11
N TYR A 352 -21.08 -6.00 -2.45
CA TYR A 352 -20.71 -5.93 -1.05
C TYR A 352 -19.20 -6.05 -0.86
N SER A 353 -18.67 -5.26 0.09
CA SER A 353 -17.27 -5.30 0.51
C SER A 353 -17.13 -4.82 1.96
N TRP A 354 -15.95 -4.96 2.54
CA TRP A 354 -15.62 -4.32 3.81
C TRP A 354 -14.91 -2.99 3.55
N ALA A 355 -15.24 -1.98 4.36
CA ALA A 355 -14.55 -0.69 4.37
C ALA A 355 -13.49 -0.63 5.45
N ILE A 356 -12.39 0.06 5.14
CA ILE A 356 -11.31 0.39 6.04
C ILE A 356 -11.21 1.92 6.06
N THR A 357 -11.36 2.50 7.24
CA THR A 357 -11.11 3.93 7.47
C THR A 357 -9.74 4.12 8.12
N PRO A 358 -9.03 5.24 7.86
CA PRO A 358 -7.75 5.52 8.52
C PRO A 358 -7.89 5.52 10.05
N ARG A 359 -6.93 4.90 10.76
CA ARG A 359 -6.95 4.84 12.22
C ARG A 359 -6.75 6.22 12.85
N TRP A 360 -7.53 6.53 13.87
CA TRP A 360 -7.41 7.79 14.61
C TRP A 360 -6.00 8.01 15.19
N GLY A 361 -5.39 9.16 14.89
CA GLY A 361 -4.06 9.53 15.39
C GLY A 361 -2.90 9.20 14.45
N TYR A 362 -3.14 8.40 13.40
CA TYR A 362 -2.29 8.38 12.22
C TYR A 362 -2.72 9.55 11.33
N VAL A 363 -1.75 10.32 10.82
CA VAL A 363 -1.97 11.51 9.98
C VAL A 363 -3.00 11.19 8.91
N ALA A 364 -3.94 12.11 8.64
CA ALA A 364 -4.93 11.99 7.58
C ALA A 364 -4.25 11.77 6.21
N ARG A 365 -3.96 10.51 5.91
CA ARG A 365 -3.47 10.01 4.63
C ARG A 365 -4.68 9.45 3.88
N GLU A 366 -4.57 9.46 2.56
CA GLU A 366 -5.42 8.61 1.71
C GLU A 366 -5.39 7.19 2.30
N PRO A 367 -6.55 6.55 2.53
CA PRO A 367 -6.65 5.27 3.24
C PRO A 367 -5.90 4.15 2.54
N CYS A 368 -5.66 4.29 1.24
CA CYS A 368 -4.65 3.59 0.45
C CYS A 368 -4.38 4.41 -0.82
N ARG A 369 -3.34 4.06 -1.58
CA ARG A 369 -2.93 4.73 -2.83
C ARG A 369 -2.99 3.79 -4.04
N PRO A 370 -3.03 4.34 -5.26
CA PRO A 370 -2.74 3.56 -6.47
C PRO A 370 -1.42 2.78 -6.32
N GLY A 371 -1.49 1.47 -6.48
CA GLY A 371 -0.37 0.54 -6.26
C GLY A 371 -0.49 -0.31 -5.00
N ASP A 372 -1.34 0.04 -4.03
CA ASP A 372 -1.57 -0.78 -2.83
C ASP A 372 -2.55 -1.94 -3.09
N SER A 373 -3.28 -1.91 -4.21
CA SER A 373 -4.13 -3.02 -4.66
C SER A 373 -3.41 -4.36 -4.58
N GLY A 374 -4.06 -5.35 -3.97
CA GLY A 374 -3.53 -6.69 -3.80
C GLY A 374 -2.88 -6.91 -2.44
N SER A 375 -2.77 -5.86 -1.61
CA SER A 375 -2.33 -5.99 -0.23
C SER A 375 -3.28 -6.89 0.55
N VAL A 376 -2.72 -7.89 1.23
CA VAL A 376 -3.45 -8.61 2.26
C VAL A 376 -3.61 -7.69 3.47
N VAL A 377 -4.84 -7.58 3.96
CA VAL A 377 -5.20 -6.83 5.16
C VAL A 377 -5.09 -7.77 6.35
N LEU A 378 -4.46 -7.28 7.40
CA LEU A 378 -4.13 -8.02 8.60
C LEU A 378 -4.89 -7.46 9.79
N LEU A 379 -5.29 -8.34 10.70
CA LEU A 379 -5.76 -7.93 12.01
C LEU A 379 -4.59 -7.31 12.78
N ASP A 380 -4.82 -6.14 13.39
CA ASP A 380 -3.87 -5.45 14.26
C ASP A 380 -4.43 -5.41 15.68
N PRO A 381 -4.26 -6.49 16.47
CA PRO A 381 -4.80 -6.57 17.82
C PRO A 381 -3.98 -5.71 18.79
N THR A 382 -4.62 -5.28 19.87
CA THR A 382 -3.95 -4.56 20.97
C THR A 382 -2.97 -5.43 21.76
N ASP A 383 -3.05 -6.76 21.63
CA ASP A 383 -2.11 -7.71 22.22
C ASP A 383 -0.97 -8.03 21.23
N VAL A 384 0.22 -7.49 21.55
CA VAL A 384 1.48 -7.66 20.81
C VAL A 384 1.96 -9.12 20.71
N ALA A 385 1.39 -10.05 21.48
CA ALA A 385 1.74 -11.47 21.41
C ALA A 385 0.98 -12.25 20.31
N MET A 386 -0.01 -11.65 19.66
CA MET A 386 -0.80 -12.35 18.63
C MET A 386 -0.06 -12.38 17.29
N GLU A 387 0.01 -13.56 16.67
CA GLU A 387 0.46 -13.69 15.28
C GLU A 387 -0.48 -12.90 14.33
N ALA A 388 0.11 -12.37 13.27
CA ALA A 388 -0.63 -11.60 12.28
C ALA A 388 -1.58 -12.51 11.49
N LYS A 389 -2.87 -12.13 11.48
CA LYS A 389 -3.95 -12.89 10.85
C LYS A 389 -4.50 -12.16 9.66
N TRP A 390 -4.68 -12.85 8.54
CA TRP A 390 -5.29 -12.28 7.34
C TRP A 390 -6.79 -12.10 7.59
N VAL A 391 -7.34 -10.98 7.13
CA VAL A 391 -8.77 -10.66 7.27
C VAL A 391 -9.40 -10.23 5.95
N GLY A 392 -8.61 -9.71 5.00
CA GLY A 392 -9.12 -9.35 3.70
C GLY A 392 -8.05 -9.14 2.64
N LEU A 393 -8.50 -8.85 1.43
CA LEU A 393 -7.68 -8.48 0.28
C LEU A 393 -8.13 -7.10 -0.21
N LEU A 394 -7.25 -6.11 -0.09
CA LEU A 394 -7.49 -4.73 -0.52
C LEU A 394 -7.62 -4.67 -2.04
N PHE A 395 -8.65 -3.99 -2.56
CA PHE A 395 -8.89 -3.90 -4.02
C PHE A 395 -9.25 -2.51 -4.54
N GLY A 396 -9.55 -1.53 -3.68
CA GLY A 396 -9.90 -0.18 -4.13
C GLY A 396 -10.11 0.80 -3.00
N HIS A 397 -10.46 2.04 -3.34
CA HIS A 397 -10.78 3.09 -2.37
C HIS A 397 -11.74 4.13 -2.96
N GLU A 398 -12.34 4.92 -2.08
CA GLU A 398 -13.12 6.11 -2.38
C GLU A 398 -12.38 7.35 -1.88
N GLN A 399 -12.13 8.28 -2.81
CA GLN A 399 -11.67 9.66 -2.65
C GLN A 399 -11.22 10.03 -1.22
N ASP A 400 -9.98 9.66 -0.93
CA ASP A 400 -9.18 9.99 0.27
C ASP A 400 -9.80 9.64 1.64
N SER A 401 -10.84 8.80 1.69
CA SER A 401 -11.63 8.60 2.92
C SER A 401 -11.80 7.14 3.33
N VAL A 402 -12.09 6.24 2.38
CA VAL A 402 -12.33 4.81 2.67
C VAL A 402 -11.59 3.90 1.70
N ALA A 403 -10.91 2.88 2.20
CA ALA A 403 -10.37 1.76 1.42
C ALA A 403 -11.34 0.57 1.46
N TYR A 404 -11.35 -0.26 0.43
CA TYR A 404 -12.25 -1.41 0.29
C TYR A 404 -11.48 -2.72 0.16
N MET A 405 -11.93 -3.72 0.92
CA MET A 405 -11.38 -5.07 0.88
C MET A 405 -12.47 -6.13 0.74
N THR A 406 -12.10 -7.25 0.12
CA THR A 406 -12.91 -8.47 0.13
C THR A 406 -12.50 -9.32 1.33
N PRO A 407 -13.44 -9.87 2.12
CA PRO A 407 -13.11 -10.79 3.21
C PRO A 407 -12.27 -11.97 2.72
N ILE A 408 -11.20 -12.29 3.45
CA ILE A 408 -10.20 -13.24 2.97
C ILE A 408 -10.76 -14.66 2.86
N ASP A 409 -11.71 -15.03 3.71
CA ASP A 409 -12.34 -16.34 3.69
C ASP A 409 -13.16 -16.55 2.42
N MET A 410 -13.81 -15.50 1.90
CA MET A 410 -14.52 -15.54 0.61
C MET A 410 -13.55 -15.65 -0.56
N VAL A 411 -12.41 -14.95 -0.48
CA VAL A 411 -11.34 -15.09 -1.49
C VAL A 411 -10.83 -16.54 -1.49
N ILE A 412 -10.50 -17.10 -0.33
CA ILE A 412 -10.01 -18.48 -0.19
C ILE A 412 -11.04 -19.49 -0.73
N GLN A 413 -12.31 -19.38 -0.33
CA GLN A 413 -13.38 -20.28 -0.77
C GLN A 413 -13.53 -20.27 -2.30
N ASP A 414 -13.49 -19.10 -2.90
CA ASP A 414 -13.63 -18.95 -4.33
C ASP A 414 -12.37 -19.39 -5.10
N MET A 415 -11.17 -19.17 -4.54
CA MET A 415 -9.93 -19.74 -5.06
C MET A 415 -9.96 -21.27 -5.06
N GLU A 416 -10.37 -21.90 -3.96
CA GLU A 416 -10.51 -23.36 -3.86
C GLU A 416 -11.49 -23.92 -4.90
N MET A 417 -12.61 -23.22 -5.11
CA MET A 417 -13.61 -23.57 -6.12
C MET A 417 -13.04 -23.52 -7.54
N VAL A 418 -12.36 -22.42 -7.90
CA VAL A 418 -11.86 -22.20 -9.26
C VAL A 418 -10.62 -23.03 -9.57
N LEU A 419 -9.71 -23.16 -8.62
CA LEU A 419 -8.48 -23.93 -8.79
C LEU A 419 -8.69 -25.43 -8.57
N LYS A 420 -9.87 -25.85 -8.06
CA LYS A 420 -10.23 -27.23 -7.75
C LYS A 420 -9.22 -27.90 -6.81
N GLY A 421 -9.19 -27.43 -5.57
CA GLY A 421 -8.31 -27.98 -4.55
C GLY A 421 -8.49 -27.29 -3.20
N LYS A 422 -7.48 -27.38 -2.34
CA LYS A 422 -7.54 -26.85 -0.98
C LYS A 422 -6.37 -25.95 -0.62
N ILE A 423 -6.66 -24.81 0.00
CA ILE A 423 -5.65 -23.94 0.58
C ILE A 423 -5.35 -24.46 1.97
N VAL A 424 -4.09 -24.85 2.20
CA VAL A 424 -3.63 -25.43 3.47
C VAL A 424 -2.78 -24.45 4.28
N SER A 425 -2.46 -23.29 3.72
CA SER A 425 -1.83 -22.16 4.39
C SER A 425 -2.17 -20.87 3.62
N PRO A 426 -2.62 -19.79 4.28
CA PRO A 426 -2.87 -19.70 5.72
C PRO A 426 -4.01 -20.62 6.19
N VAL A 427 -3.97 -21.03 7.46
CA VAL A 427 -5.00 -21.87 8.09
C VAL A 427 -6.07 -21.03 8.76
N ARG A 428 -7.32 -21.50 8.75
CA ARG A 428 -8.40 -20.83 9.47
C ARG A 428 -8.23 -21.02 10.96
N VAL A 429 -8.34 -19.95 11.73
CA VAL A 429 -8.44 -19.98 13.19
C VAL A 429 -9.66 -19.19 13.65
N GLU A 430 -10.10 -19.44 14.89
CA GLU A 430 -11.16 -18.67 15.53
C GLU A 430 -10.55 -17.45 16.24
N LEU A 431 -11.33 -16.35 16.30
CA LEU A 431 -10.91 -15.10 16.92
C LEU A 431 -11.08 -15.11 18.44
#